data_AF-A0A0V1MTB2-F1
#
_entry.id   AF-A0A0V1MTB2-F1
#
_cell.length_a   1.000
_cell.length_b   1.000
_cell.length_c   1.000
_cell.angle_alpha   90.00
_cell.angle_beta   90.00
_cell.angle_gamma   90.00
#
_symmetry.space_group_name_H-M   'P 1'
#
loop_
_entity.id
_entity.type
_entity.pdbx_description
1 polymer ?
#
loop_
_entity_poly.entity_id
_entity_poly.type
_entity_poly.pdbx_seq_one_letter_code
_entity_poly.pdbx_strand_id
1 'polypeptide(L)'
;MPRASSSVPPRKLITLKRRFQFFMEELEQLCANNATTGMIEAQLVATEKMYRRVDLLQEEYEASLDGEDVNTAMAEWAEYRKGFRVITVRARTLMSAGKVEAASSQKTKETEGERNVRLPSLELPKFRGDVTEFHGFWDRFADSIHKRTPLSNRAKLTYLRGCLTGDALRAISERSCPPRTPIMRWQCRD
;
A
#
# COMPACT_ATOMS: atom_id res chain seq x y z
N MET A 1 2.26 5.77 -47.93
CA MET A 1 3.51 6.50 -47.64
C MET A 1 4.21 5.77 -46.51
N PRO A 2 5.41 5.18 -46.70
CA PRO A 2 6.14 4.60 -45.59
C PRO A 2 6.64 5.75 -44.71
N ARG A 3 6.30 5.73 -43.41
CA ARG A 3 6.92 6.62 -42.43
C ARG A 3 8.41 6.26 -42.39
N ALA A 4 9.28 7.24 -42.62
CA ALA A 4 10.71 7.04 -42.42
C ALA A 4 10.94 6.74 -40.93
N SER A 5 11.29 5.49 -40.62
CA SER A 5 11.75 5.07 -39.29
C SER A 5 13.02 5.87 -38.98
N SER A 6 12.99 6.72 -37.96
CA SER A 6 14.18 7.43 -37.50
C SER A 6 14.77 6.66 -36.33
N SER A 7 15.97 6.11 -36.50
CA SER A 7 16.70 5.41 -35.44
C SER A 7 17.19 6.34 -34.31
N VAL A 8 16.93 7.64 -34.42
CA VAL A 8 17.35 8.64 -33.43
C VAL A 8 16.19 8.96 -32.49
N PRO A 9 16.37 8.85 -31.17
CA PRO A 9 15.33 9.18 -30.21
C PRO A 9 14.85 10.64 -30.33
N PRO A 10 13.54 10.91 -30.22
CA PRO A 10 13.01 12.26 -30.22
C PRO A 10 13.69 13.14 -29.15
N ARG A 11 14.04 14.39 -29.49
CA ARG A 11 14.65 15.33 -28.54
C ARG A 11 13.88 15.44 -27.22
N LYS A 12 12.55 15.43 -27.29
CA LYS A 12 11.66 15.44 -26.11
C LYS A 12 11.91 14.24 -25.19
N LEU A 13 12.04 13.04 -25.75
CA LEU A 13 12.33 11.81 -25.00
C LEU A 13 13.69 11.91 -24.30
N ILE A 14 14.72 12.38 -25.00
CA ILE A 14 16.07 12.57 -24.43
C ILE A 14 16.03 13.54 -23.25
N THR A 15 15.41 14.72 -23.44
CA THR A 15 15.29 15.72 -22.37
C THR A 15 14.52 15.19 -21.17
N LEU A 16 13.44 14.44 -21.42
CA LEU A 16 12.61 13.92 -20.34
C LEU A 16 13.27 12.76 -19.58
N LYS A 17 14.01 11.88 -20.27
CA LYS A 17 14.87 10.86 -19.64
C LYS A 17 15.89 11.49 -18.70
N ARG A 18 16.60 12.53 -19.13
CA ARG A 18 17.53 13.28 -18.28
C ARG A 18 16.85 13.88 -17.06
N ARG A 19 15.70 14.53 -17.25
CA ARG A 19 14.92 15.09 -16.12
C ARG A 19 14.47 14.00 -15.15
N PHE A 20 14.04 12.86 -15.65
CA PHE A 20 13.66 11.72 -14.83
C PHE A 20 14.86 11.16 -14.03
N GLN A 21 16.06 11.13 -14.63
CA GLN A 21 17.28 10.74 -13.93
C GLN A 21 17.57 11.63 -12.72
N PHE A 22 17.44 12.95 -12.84
CA PHE A 22 17.56 13.87 -11.70
C PHE A 22 16.56 13.56 -10.58
N PHE A 23 15.32 13.23 -10.93
CA PHE A 23 14.29 12.87 -9.95
C PHE A 23 14.60 11.54 -9.23
N MET A 24 15.20 10.57 -9.94
CA MET A 24 15.68 9.34 -9.33
C MET A 24 16.85 9.61 -8.37
N GLU A 25 17.83 10.42 -8.76
CA GLU A 25 18.97 10.78 -7.91
C GLU A 25 18.52 11.54 -6.64
N GLU A 26 17.57 12.46 -6.77
CA GLU A 26 16.97 13.17 -5.64
C GLU A 26 16.24 12.22 -4.68
N LEU A 27 15.44 11.29 -5.22
CA LEU A 27 14.78 10.26 -4.42
C LEU A 27 15.80 9.36 -3.71
N GLU A 28 16.93 9.06 -4.37
CA GLU A 28 17.99 8.20 -3.87
C GLU A 28 18.68 8.87 -2.67
N GLN A 29 18.95 10.17 -2.79
CA GLN A 29 19.51 10.99 -1.71
C GLN A 29 18.56 11.08 -0.52
N LEU A 30 17.25 11.29 -0.74
CA LEU A 30 16.26 11.31 0.35
C LEU A 30 16.21 9.97 1.09
N CYS A 31 16.27 8.86 0.35
CA CYS A 31 16.32 7.53 0.94
C CYS A 31 17.64 7.27 1.68
N ALA A 32 18.78 7.74 1.17
CA ALA A 32 20.09 7.56 1.79
C ALA A 32 20.27 8.40 3.07
N ASN A 33 19.67 9.60 3.11
CA ASN A 33 19.80 10.54 4.22
C ASN A 33 18.76 10.31 5.33
N ASN A 34 18.00 9.21 5.30
CA ASN A 34 16.89 8.93 6.23
C ASN A 34 15.92 10.12 6.34
N ALA A 35 15.58 10.76 5.21
CA ALA A 35 14.63 11.86 5.19
C ALA A 35 13.27 11.41 5.76
N THR A 36 12.46 12.39 6.19
CA THR A 36 11.14 12.07 6.74
C THR A 36 10.29 11.30 5.72
N THR A 37 9.47 10.37 6.23
CA THR A 37 8.57 9.55 5.41
C THR A 37 7.73 10.38 4.42
N GLY A 38 7.24 11.55 4.85
CA GLY A 38 6.45 12.43 3.97
C GLY A 38 7.24 13.06 2.83
N MET A 39 8.53 13.40 3.04
CA MET A 39 9.39 13.92 1.96
C MET A 39 9.70 12.83 0.94
N ILE A 40 10.00 11.61 1.41
CA ILE A 40 10.23 10.45 0.55
C ILE A 40 8.96 10.13 -0.26
N GLU A 41 7.78 10.15 0.37
CA GLU A 41 6.50 9.91 -0.29
C GLU A 41 6.21 10.95 -1.38
N ALA A 42 6.34 12.24 -1.05
CA ALA A 42 6.10 13.32 -2.01
C ALA A 42 7.03 13.23 -3.22
N GLN A 43 8.32 12.97 -2.99
CA GLN A 43 9.28 12.81 -4.08
C GLN A 43 9.01 11.54 -4.89
N LEU A 44 8.67 10.42 -4.25
CA LEU A 44 8.31 9.18 -4.94
C LEU A 44 7.13 9.39 -5.89
N VAL A 45 6.06 10.07 -5.45
CA VAL A 45 4.90 10.39 -6.29
C VAL A 45 5.30 11.27 -7.48
N ALA A 46 6.17 12.27 -7.26
CA ALA A 46 6.65 13.13 -8.33
C ALA A 46 7.50 12.35 -9.37
N THR A 47 8.38 11.48 -8.89
CA THR A 47 9.23 10.60 -9.71
C THR A 47 8.40 9.58 -10.49
N GLU A 48 7.37 8.97 -9.88
CA GLU A 48 6.41 8.08 -10.56
C GLU A 48 5.65 8.79 -11.68
N LYS A 49 5.19 10.02 -11.44
CA LYS A 49 4.52 10.83 -12.46
C LYS A 49 5.46 11.15 -13.63
N MET A 50 6.74 11.43 -13.35
CA MET A 50 7.74 11.65 -14.40
C MET A 50 8.04 10.37 -15.19
N TYR A 51 8.19 9.24 -14.50
CA TYR A 51 8.40 7.93 -15.13
C TYR A 51 7.30 7.62 -16.16
N ARG A 52 6.01 7.77 -15.78
CA ARG A 52 4.87 7.53 -16.70
C ARG A 52 4.97 8.35 -17.99
N ARG A 53 5.44 9.61 -17.90
CA ARG A 53 5.58 10.47 -19.08
C ARG A 53 6.73 10.03 -19.99
N VAL A 54 7.83 9.53 -19.41
CA VAL A 54 8.95 8.98 -20.19
C VAL A 54 8.54 7.66 -20.84
N ASP A 55 7.85 6.80 -20.10
CA ASP A 55 7.37 5.50 -20.57
C ASP A 55 6.47 5.65 -21.80
N LEU A 56 5.50 6.56 -21.76
CA LEU A 56 4.65 6.88 -22.92
C LEU A 56 5.44 7.32 -24.15
N LEU A 57 6.41 8.23 -23.99
CA LEU A 57 7.24 8.68 -25.11
C LEU A 57 8.22 7.60 -25.60
N GLN A 58 8.62 6.69 -24.72
CA GLN A 58 9.46 5.56 -25.07
C GLN A 58 8.66 4.55 -25.90
N GLU A 59 7.43 4.24 -25.52
CA GLU A 59 6.52 3.38 -26.30
C GLU A 59 6.25 3.97 -27.68
N GLU A 60 5.97 5.28 -27.77
CA GLU A 60 5.81 5.97 -29.06
C GLU A 60 7.06 5.89 -29.94
N TYR A 61 8.24 5.99 -29.33
CA TYR A 61 9.51 5.86 -30.04
C TYR A 61 9.75 4.43 -30.51
N GLU A 62 9.57 3.44 -29.64
CA GLU A 62 9.71 2.01 -29.98
C GLU A 62 8.73 1.59 -31.09
N ALA A 63 7.49 2.11 -31.08
CA ALA A 63 6.51 1.87 -32.12
C ALA A 63 6.88 2.48 -33.50
N SER A 64 7.85 3.39 -33.54
CA SER A 64 8.39 3.97 -34.77
C SER A 64 9.63 3.26 -35.30
N LEU A 65 10.15 2.28 -34.56
CA LEU A 65 11.32 1.48 -34.92
C LEU A 65 10.90 0.10 -35.44
N ASP A 66 11.82 -0.55 -36.15
CA ASP A 66 11.66 -1.90 -36.66
C ASP A 66 12.95 -2.73 -36.48
N GLY A 67 12.84 -4.04 -36.67
CA GLY A 67 13.99 -4.96 -36.68
C GLY A 67 14.82 -4.98 -35.39
N GLU A 68 16.13 -4.78 -35.53
CA GLU A 68 17.08 -4.79 -34.42
C GLU A 68 17.05 -3.50 -33.58
N ASP A 69 16.65 -2.38 -34.19
CA ASP A 69 16.62 -1.07 -33.53
C ASP A 69 15.58 -1.05 -32.38
N VAL A 70 14.39 -1.63 -32.61
CA VAL A 70 13.36 -1.73 -31.55
C VAL A 70 13.82 -2.65 -30.41
N ASN A 71 14.49 -3.76 -30.71
CA ASN A 71 15.02 -4.66 -29.69
C ASN A 71 16.09 -3.98 -28.83
N THR A 72 16.97 -3.21 -29.46
CA THR A 72 17.99 -2.41 -28.77
C THR A 72 17.36 -1.35 -27.88
N ALA A 73 16.38 -0.60 -28.39
CA ALA A 73 15.67 0.41 -27.61
C ALA A 73 14.94 -0.18 -26.40
N MET A 74 14.27 -1.33 -26.56
CA MET A 74 13.60 -2.04 -25.47
C MET A 74 14.58 -2.54 -24.42
N ALA A 75 15.74 -3.06 -24.84
CA ALA A 75 16.79 -3.54 -23.94
C ALA A 75 17.40 -2.41 -23.11
N GLU A 76 17.75 -1.28 -23.75
CA GLU A 76 18.21 -0.08 -23.05
C GLU A 76 17.17 0.44 -22.06
N TRP A 77 15.89 0.44 -22.46
CA TRP A 77 14.81 0.87 -21.57
C TRP A 77 14.61 -0.09 -20.41
N ALA A 78 14.82 -1.39 -20.59
CA ALA A 78 14.69 -2.38 -19.51
C ALA A 78 15.63 -2.10 -18.32
N GLU A 79 16.87 -1.65 -18.59
CA GLU A 79 17.80 -1.26 -17.52
C GLU A 79 17.32 -0.02 -16.77
N TYR A 80 16.76 0.97 -17.50
CA TYR A 80 16.14 2.14 -16.88
C TYR A 80 14.98 1.76 -15.95
N ARG A 81 14.09 0.87 -16.42
CA ARG A 81 12.97 0.35 -15.62
C ARG A 81 13.44 -0.43 -14.40
N LYS A 82 14.53 -1.19 -14.53
CA LYS A 82 15.13 -1.94 -13.41
C LYS A 82 15.66 -1.00 -12.33
N GLY A 83 16.40 0.05 -12.70
CA GLY A 83 16.87 1.07 -11.76
C GLY A 83 15.73 1.73 -11.01
N PHE A 84 14.68 2.14 -11.73
CA PHE A 84 13.48 2.72 -11.13
C PHE A 84 12.76 1.76 -10.16
N ARG A 85 12.66 0.47 -10.50
CA ARG A 85 12.05 -0.52 -9.58
C ARG A 85 12.84 -0.65 -8.26
N VAL A 86 14.17 -0.66 -8.32
CA VAL A 86 15.01 -0.80 -7.12
C VAL A 86 14.78 0.36 -6.16
N ILE A 87 14.83 1.60 -6.67
CA ILE A 87 14.69 2.80 -5.84
C ILE A 87 13.27 2.96 -5.26
N THR A 88 12.24 2.64 -6.04
CA THR A 88 10.84 2.71 -5.56
C THR A 88 10.54 1.69 -4.47
N VAL A 89 11.07 0.47 -4.58
CA VAL A 89 10.96 -0.54 -3.53
C VAL A 89 11.66 -0.05 -2.26
N ARG A 90 12.87 0.49 -2.37
CA ARG A 90 13.60 1.00 -1.22
C ARG A 90 12.86 2.14 -0.52
N ALA A 91 12.36 3.12 -1.28
CA ALA A 91 11.56 4.22 -0.76
C ALA A 91 10.33 3.70 0.00
N ARG A 92 9.58 2.76 -0.58
CA ARG A 92 8.40 2.15 0.06
C ARG A 92 8.75 1.39 1.34
N THR A 93 9.86 0.68 1.36
CA THR A 93 10.34 -0.01 2.56
C THR A 93 10.63 0.98 3.70
N LEU A 94 11.34 2.08 3.41
CA LEU A 94 11.63 3.13 4.40
C LEU A 94 10.34 3.79 4.94
N MET A 95 9.37 4.06 4.07
CA MET A 95 8.07 4.59 4.49
C MET A 95 7.31 3.61 5.40
N SER A 96 7.38 2.31 5.11
CA SER A 96 6.75 1.28 5.94
C SER A 96 7.44 1.11 7.30
N ALA A 97 8.78 1.22 7.35
CA ALA A 97 9.56 1.14 8.58
C ALA A 97 9.29 2.36 9.50
N GLY A 98 9.23 3.57 8.93
CA GLY A 98 8.90 4.78 9.70
C GLY A 98 7.51 4.75 10.35
N LYS A 99 6.56 4.04 9.73
CA LYS A 99 5.21 3.84 10.28
C LYS A 99 5.19 2.88 11.48
N VAL A 100 6.12 1.93 11.52
CA VAL A 100 6.30 1.00 12.66
C VAL A 100 6.98 1.71 13.83
N GLU A 101 7.98 2.56 13.56
CA GLU A 101 8.70 3.33 14.60
C GLU A 101 7.84 4.45 15.21
N ALA A 102 7.05 5.16 14.40
CA ALA A 102 6.10 6.16 14.91
C ALA A 102 4.99 5.53 15.78
N ALA A 103 4.58 4.29 15.45
CA ALA A 103 3.65 3.52 16.27
C ALA A 103 4.28 2.98 17.57
N SER A 104 5.62 2.81 17.60
CA SER A 104 6.38 2.37 18.79
C SER A 104 6.72 3.56 19.73
N SER A 105 7.04 4.73 19.17
CA SER A 105 7.44 5.93 19.93
C SER A 105 6.29 6.76 20.52
N GLN A 106 5.02 6.41 20.27
CA GLN A 106 3.89 6.94 21.04
C GLN A 106 3.54 6.11 22.29
N LYS A 107 4.40 5.16 22.70
CA LYS A 107 4.22 4.38 23.92
C LYS A 107 5.27 4.69 25.00
N THR A 108 5.51 5.96 25.30
CA THR A 108 6.28 6.37 26.48
C THR A 108 5.82 7.73 27.00
N LYS A 109 4.60 7.75 27.55
CA LYS A 109 4.27 8.53 28.75
C LYS A 109 2.97 7.95 29.30
N GLU A 110 3.11 6.93 30.15
CA GLU A 110 2.29 6.70 31.33
C GLU A 110 2.89 5.50 32.06
N THR A 111 3.76 5.85 33.01
CA THR A 111 3.98 5.21 34.32
C THR A 111 3.78 3.70 34.44
N GLU A 112 4.86 3.07 34.90
CA GLU A 112 4.82 1.87 35.73
C GLU A 112 3.57 1.81 36.61
N GLY A 113 2.91 0.68 36.52
CA GLY A 113 1.68 0.40 37.22
C GLY A 113 1.14 -0.89 36.66
N GLU A 114 1.73 -1.99 37.12
CA GLU A 114 1.03 -3.27 37.22
C GLU A 114 -0.29 -3.02 37.95
N ARG A 115 -1.32 -2.68 37.20
CA ARG A 115 -2.67 -2.66 37.69
C ARG A 115 -3.48 -3.46 36.71
N ASN A 116 -3.74 -4.68 37.16
CA ASN A 116 -4.98 -5.40 37.01
C ASN A 116 -6.20 -4.44 37.04
N VAL A 117 -6.39 -3.63 35.98
CA VAL A 117 -7.53 -2.75 35.82
C VAL A 117 -8.62 -3.61 35.20
N ARG A 118 -9.50 -4.12 36.07
CA ARG A 118 -10.88 -4.44 35.69
C ARG A 118 -11.42 -3.23 34.92
N LEU A 119 -11.54 -3.36 33.60
CA LEU A 119 -12.14 -2.33 32.78
C LEU A 119 -13.61 -2.17 33.20
N PRO A 120 -14.10 -0.92 33.39
CA PRO A 120 -15.52 -0.68 33.61
C PRO A 120 -16.28 -1.24 32.41
N SER A 121 -17.34 -2.01 32.69
CA SER A 121 -18.23 -2.68 31.74
C SER A 121 -18.39 -1.87 30.44
N LEU A 122 -17.55 -2.16 29.43
CA LEU A 122 -17.76 -1.65 28.09
C LEU A 122 -18.98 -2.41 27.59
N GLU A 123 -20.14 -1.75 27.53
CA GLU A 123 -21.33 -2.31 26.90
C GLU A 123 -21.07 -2.44 25.40
N LEU A 124 -20.39 -3.53 25.05
CA LEU A 124 -20.10 -3.85 23.67
C LEU A 124 -21.42 -4.20 22.98
N PRO A 125 -21.70 -3.60 21.81
CA PRO A 125 -22.91 -3.91 21.06
C PRO A 125 -22.88 -5.40 20.69
N LYS A 126 -23.93 -6.14 21.03
CA LYS A 126 -24.06 -7.54 20.62
C LYS A 126 -24.56 -7.60 19.18
N PHE A 127 -23.84 -8.32 18.34
CA PHE A 127 -24.23 -8.56 16.96
C PHE A 127 -24.67 -10.02 16.79
N ARG A 128 -25.88 -10.23 16.27
CA ARG A 128 -26.50 -11.55 16.13
C ARG A 128 -26.33 -12.17 14.73
N GLY A 129 -25.84 -11.41 13.75
CA GLY A 129 -25.66 -11.87 12.37
C GLY A 129 -26.58 -11.23 11.33
N ASP A 130 -27.32 -10.18 11.67
CA ASP A 130 -28.10 -9.43 10.68
C ASP A 130 -27.17 -8.54 9.82
N VAL A 131 -27.05 -8.86 8.54
CA VAL A 131 -26.19 -8.16 7.58
C VAL A 131 -26.60 -6.70 7.40
N THR A 132 -27.88 -6.36 7.58
CA THR A 132 -28.38 -4.99 7.45
C THR A 132 -27.91 -4.08 8.59
N GLU A 133 -27.67 -4.65 9.77
CA GLU A 133 -27.20 -3.92 10.95
C GLU A 133 -25.67 -3.92 11.08
N PHE A 134 -24.96 -4.66 10.22
CA PHE A 134 -23.50 -4.84 10.30
C PHE A 134 -22.74 -3.52 10.21
N HIS A 135 -23.15 -2.61 9.33
CA HIS A 135 -22.50 -1.30 9.18
C HIS A 135 -22.62 -0.47 10.47
N GLY A 136 -23.82 -0.38 11.04
CA GLY A 136 -24.05 0.33 12.30
C GLY A 136 -23.36 -0.33 13.50
N PHE A 137 -23.25 -1.65 13.50
CA PHE A 137 -22.45 -2.39 14.47
C PHE A 137 -20.96 -2.07 14.35
N TRP A 138 -20.41 -2.07 13.13
CA TRP A 138 -18.99 -1.82 12.89
C TRP A 138 -18.58 -0.39 13.27
N ASP A 139 -19.42 0.61 12.97
CA ASP A 139 -19.17 2.00 13.37
C ASP A 139 -19.12 2.14 14.91
N ARG A 140 -20.07 1.52 15.61
CA ARG A 140 -20.09 1.51 17.09
C ARG A 140 -18.92 0.75 17.68
N PHE A 141 -18.53 -0.38 17.08
CA PHE A 141 -17.35 -1.14 17.47
C PHE A 141 -16.06 -0.34 17.23
N ALA A 142 -15.96 0.37 16.11
CA ALA A 142 -14.83 1.21 15.78
C ALA A 142 -14.72 2.41 16.74
N ASP A 143 -15.82 3.06 17.07
CA ASP A 143 -15.84 4.15 18.04
C ASP A 143 -15.54 3.70 19.47
N SER A 144 -15.95 2.48 19.85
CA SER A 144 -15.78 1.96 21.21
C SER A 144 -14.42 1.32 21.46
N ILE A 145 -13.85 0.64 20.47
CA ILE A 145 -12.63 -0.17 20.60
C ILE A 145 -11.50 0.33 19.70
N HIS A 146 -11.81 0.77 18.47
CA HIS A 146 -10.78 1.14 17.50
C HIS A 146 -10.23 2.55 17.72
N LYS A 147 -11.07 3.51 18.14
CA LYS A 147 -10.69 4.92 18.40
C LYS A 147 -10.30 5.20 19.85
N ARG A 148 -10.86 4.46 20.82
CA ARG A 148 -10.71 4.74 22.27
C ARG A 148 -9.59 3.98 22.96
N THR A 149 -9.06 2.91 22.37
CA THR A 149 -8.09 2.06 23.07
C THR A 149 -7.00 1.53 22.13
N PRO A 150 -5.71 1.72 22.48
CA PRO A 150 -4.60 1.14 21.73
C PRO A 150 -4.50 -0.37 22.02
N LEU A 151 -5.43 -1.16 21.46
CA LEU A 151 -5.42 -2.62 21.56
C LEU A 151 -4.65 -3.25 20.39
N SER A 152 -3.90 -4.31 20.68
CA SER A 152 -3.30 -5.14 19.63
C SER A 152 -4.37 -5.81 18.77
N ASN A 153 -4.06 -6.11 17.51
CA ASN A 153 -5.00 -6.78 16.59
C ASN A 153 -5.57 -8.08 17.17
N ARG A 154 -4.75 -8.83 17.93
CA ARG A 154 -5.15 -10.03 18.66
C ARG A 154 -6.19 -9.73 19.75
N ALA A 155 -6.00 -8.68 20.54
CA ALA A 155 -6.96 -8.27 21.56
C ALA A 155 -8.26 -7.75 20.93
N LYS A 156 -8.18 -6.94 19.87
CA LYS A 156 -9.35 -6.45 19.12
C LYS A 156 -10.18 -7.60 18.56
N LEU A 157 -9.53 -8.65 18.04
CA LEU A 157 -10.21 -9.85 17.55
C LEU A 157 -10.91 -10.63 18.68
N THR A 158 -10.27 -10.75 19.85
CA THR A 158 -10.90 -11.37 21.03
C THR A 158 -12.13 -10.59 21.49
N TYR A 159 -12.08 -9.27 21.49
CA TYR A 159 -13.23 -8.42 21.82
C TYR A 159 -14.33 -8.52 20.76
N LEU A 160 -13.97 -8.46 19.48
CA LEU A 160 -14.91 -8.67 18.38
C LEU A 160 -15.63 -10.01 18.56
N ARG A 161 -14.89 -11.09 18.86
CA ARG A 161 -15.48 -12.41 19.12
C ARG A 161 -16.43 -12.41 20.33
N GLY A 162 -16.19 -11.57 21.34
CA GLY A 162 -17.10 -11.38 22.47
C GLY A 162 -18.36 -10.56 22.14
N CYS A 163 -18.32 -9.72 21.11
CA CYS A 163 -19.47 -8.96 20.60
C CYS A 163 -20.40 -9.82 19.72
N LEU A 164 -19.86 -10.88 19.12
CA LEU A 164 -20.62 -11.75 18.23
C LEU A 164 -21.39 -12.79 19.03
N THR A 165 -22.66 -12.97 18.68
CA THR A 165 -23.56 -13.96 19.29
C THR A 165 -24.34 -14.69 18.19
N GLY A 166 -24.82 -15.90 18.48
CA GLY A 166 -25.63 -16.67 17.52
C GLY A 166 -24.87 -17.01 16.24
N ASP A 167 -25.51 -16.77 15.08
CA ASP A 167 -25.00 -17.16 13.77
C ASP A 167 -23.70 -16.45 13.38
N ALA A 168 -23.51 -15.22 13.82
CA ALA A 168 -22.28 -14.46 13.56
C ALA A 168 -21.06 -15.05 14.29
N LEU A 169 -21.24 -15.54 15.52
CA LEU A 169 -20.17 -16.20 16.28
C LEU A 169 -19.84 -17.56 15.66
N ARG A 170 -20.87 -18.28 15.19
CA ARG A 170 -20.74 -19.57 14.53
C ARG A 170 -19.95 -19.44 13.22
N ALA A 171 -20.24 -18.43 12.40
CA ALA A 171 -19.53 -18.18 11.14
C ALA A 171 -18.02 -17.91 11.29
N ILE A 172 -17.59 -17.34 12.42
CA ILE A 172 -16.17 -17.05 12.68
C ILE A 172 -15.47 -18.19 13.45
N SER A 173 -16.24 -18.98 14.21
CA SER A 173 -15.72 -20.11 15.00
C SER A 173 -15.65 -21.42 14.21
N GLU A 174 -16.52 -21.63 13.22
CA GLU A 174 -16.57 -22.88 12.44
C GLU A 174 -15.64 -22.83 11.22
N ARG A 175 -14.51 -23.52 11.35
CA ARG A 175 -13.63 -23.90 10.25
C ARG A 175 -14.14 -25.18 9.54
N SER A 176 -15.46 -25.29 9.32
CA SER A 176 -16.08 -26.45 8.66
C SER A 176 -17.16 -26.01 7.67
N CYS A 177 -16.96 -26.32 6.39
CA CYS A 177 -17.93 -26.23 5.29
C CYS A 177 -18.75 -27.55 5.26
N PRO A 178 -20.01 -27.69 4.75
CA PRO A 178 -20.75 -26.88 3.74
C PRO A 178 -22.30 -26.78 4.02
N PRO A 179 -23.24 -26.40 3.09
CA PRO A 179 -23.12 -25.83 1.74
C PRO A 179 -23.79 -24.45 1.51
N ARG A 180 -23.18 -23.71 0.58
CA ARG A 180 -23.77 -22.68 -0.32
C ARG A 180 -24.64 -21.58 0.32
N THR A 181 -23.99 -20.54 0.82
CA THR A 181 -24.52 -19.17 0.76
C THR A 181 -23.51 -18.24 0.07
N PRO A 182 -23.95 -17.11 -0.54
CA PRO A 182 -23.12 -16.30 -1.46
C PRO A 182 -21.97 -15.51 -0.79
N ILE A 183 -21.74 -15.70 0.51
CA ILE A 183 -20.91 -14.81 1.34
C ILE A 183 -19.41 -15.03 1.13
N MET A 184 -18.98 -16.11 0.49
CA MET A 184 -17.55 -16.37 0.19
C MET A 184 -17.20 -16.30 -1.30
N ARG A 185 -17.44 -15.16 -1.96
CA ARG A 185 -16.92 -14.92 -3.33
C ARG A 185 -15.81 -13.89 -3.45
N TRP A 186 -15.31 -13.32 -2.34
CA TRP A 186 -14.36 -12.19 -2.40
C TRP A 186 -12.95 -12.46 -1.86
N GLN A 187 -12.58 -13.71 -1.55
CA GLN A 187 -11.24 -13.99 -1.00
C GLN A 187 -10.33 -14.89 -1.87
N CYS A 188 -10.60 -15.00 -3.18
CA CYS A 188 -9.64 -15.59 -4.13
C CYS A 188 -9.90 -15.06 -5.54
N ARG A 189 -9.23 -13.97 -5.92
CA ARG A 189 -8.68 -13.77 -7.27
C ARG A 189 -7.64 -12.66 -7.18
N ASP A 190 -6.48 -12.99 -7.78
CA ASP A 190 -5.23 -12.23 -7.91
C ASP A 190 -5.38 -10.74 -8.22
#